data_AF-A0A7C6S7S6-F1
#
_entry.id   AF-A0A7C6S7S6-F1
#
_cell.length_a   1.000
_cell.length_b   1.000
_cell.length_c   1.000
_cell.angle_alpha   90.00
_cell.angle_beta   90.00
_cell.angle_gamma   90.00
#
_symmetry.space_group_name_H-M   'P 1'
#
loop_
_entity.id
_entity.type
_entity.pdbx_description
1 polymer ?
#
loop_
_entity_poly.entity_id
_entity_poly.type
_entity_poly.pdbx_seq_one_letter_code
_entity_poly.pdbx_strand_id
1 'polypeptide(L)'
;MLLGIDVGGTFTDGVLYEGGKILKTVKSPTKDDNLQESILNVLDGLLQGRKGEEITRIVLSTTLVTNLLATGGGDKAALVLIPGPGLNLRRLQFFPDAYIIRGATDFRGRVIEPLDIGQVKRVGKEIADAGIRKVAVVGKFSQRNSSQERQVAEILQEEHPHMEVVRGFEVSGQLNFLRRAVTAYYTAVTKKAWAGFAAGIQKALTQRGITAAVDILKADGGTMPLAVSLQHPCETVFSGPAASVMGALGLTLDCRTSVVVDIGGTTTDLALILEGKPLHASRGALMGGRYSHVRSFAVRSLPLGGDSAVRWEEGGLTVGPDRLAPAACFGGPVATPTDAVNFLGGGKLGDLSLSRQALEKISRPAGLTPAELAQKIVRQVIGKLEASVNDMFTTWEQEPAYKIWEIINKRKVTPDRVVGI
;
A
#
# COMPACT_ATOMS: atom_id res chain seq x y z
N MET A 1 3.23 -24.84 -13.87
CA MET A 1 3.41 -23.38 -14.10
C MET A 1 3.08 -22.52 -12.88
N LEU A 2 3.76 -21.39 -12.73
CA LEU A 2 3.50 -20.36 -11.71
C LEU A 2 2.81 -19.15 -12.35
N LEU A 3 1.89 -18.53 -11.63
CA LEU A 3 1.14 -17.37 -12.09
C LEU A 3 1.31 -16.21 -11.11
N GLY A 4 1.76 -15.06 -11.61
CA GLY A 4 1.85 -13.81 -10.85
C GLY A 4 0.85 -12.81 -11.42
N ILE A 5 0.10 -12.13 -10.55
CA ILE A 5 -0.78 -11.03 -10.95
C ILE A 5 -0.54 -9.84 -10.02
N ASP A 6 -0.38 -8.66 -10.59
CA ASP A 6 -0.41 -7.40 -9.86
C ASP A 6 -1.63 -6.58 -10.26
N VAL A 7 -2.50 -6.29 -9.29
CA VAL A 7 -3.70 -5.48 -9.49
C VAL A 7 -3.40 -4.04 -9.05
N GLY A 8 -2.88 -3.25 -9.98
CA GLY A 8 -2.63 -1.82 -9.82
C GLY A 8 -3.88 -0.96 -10.04
N GLY A 9 -3.79 0.34 -9.72
CA GLY A 9 -4.89 1.29 -9.90
C GLY A 9 -5.07 1.83 -11.33
N THR A 10 -4.38 1.30 -12.32
CA THR A 10 -4.54 1.71 -13.73
C THR A 10 -4.48 0.51 -14.65
N PHE A 11 -3.52 -0.39 -14.42
CA PHE A 11 -3.43 -1.66 -15.12
C PHE A 11 -3.35 -2.81 -14.12
N THR A 12 -3.88 -3.94 -14.56
CA THR A 12 -3.65 -5.25 -13.97
C THR A 12 -2.66 -5.98 -14.87
N ASP A 13 -1.52 -6.35 -14.31
CA ASP A 13 -0.44 -7.01 -15.00
C ASP A 13 -0.41 -8.49 -14.56
N GLY A 14 -0.19 -9.38 -15.52
CA GLY A 14 -0.13 -10.82 -15.30
C GLY A 14 1.06 -11.44 -15.97
N VAL A 15 1.67 -12.41 -15.30
CA VAL A 15 2.79 -13.19 -15.81
C VAL A 15 2.57 -14.68 -15.58
N LEU A 16 2.81 -15.46 -16.63
CA LEU A 16 2.89 -16.91 -16.57
C LEU A 16 4.36 -17.30 -16.66
N TYR A 17 4.83 -18.06 -15.68
CA TYR A 17 6.23 -18.39 -15.51
C TYR A 17 6.44 -19.90 -15.32
N GLU A 18 7.47 -20.45 -15.94
CA GLU A 18 7.88 -21.84 -15.76
C GLU A 18 9.37 -22.01 -16.00
N GLY A 19 10.04 -22.76 -15.11
CA GLY A 19 11.42 -23.22 -15.34
C GLY A 19 12.44 -22.12 -15.66
N GLY A 20 12.36 -20.94 -15.00
CA GLY A 20 13.29 -19.84 -15.28
C GLY A 20 12.84 -18.88 -16.38
N LYS A 21 11.69 -19.12 -17.01
CA LYS A 21 11.26 -18.39 -18.21
C LYS A 21 9.86 -17.81 -18.05
N ILE A 22 9.70 -16.59 -18.55
CA ILE A 22 8.39 -15.98 -18.76
C ILE A 22 7.79 -16.62 -20.01
N LEU A 23 6.68 -17.33 -19.84
CA LEU A 23 5.95 -17.97 -20.94
C LEU A 23 4.99 -16.99 -21.61
N LYS A 24 4.36 -16.12 -20.82
CA LYS A 24 3.40 -15.12 -21.32
C LYS A 24 3.28 -13.97 -20.33
N THR A 25 3.07 -12.77 -20.86
CA THR A 25 2.63 -11.60 -20.10
C THR A 25 1.33 -11.07 -20.66
N VAL A 26 0.50 -10.51 -19.81
CA VAL A 26 -0.75 -9.84 -20.19
C VAL A 26 -0.85 -8.57 -19.37
N LYS A 27 -1.25 -7.49 -20.03
CA LYS A 27 -1.57 -6.22 -19.39
C LYS A 27 -2.97 -5.82 -19.80
N SER A 28 -3.83 -5.58 -18.82
CA SER A 28 -5.22 -5.17 -19.03
C SER A 28 -5.50 -3.91 -18.23
N PRO A 29 -6.29 -2.95 -18.72
CA PRO A 29 -6.79 -1.85 -17.90
C PRO A 29 -7.50 -2.39 -16.64
N THR A 30 -7.24 -1.77 -15.49
CA THR A 30 -7.97 -2.07 -14.25
C THR A 30 -9.32 -1.37 -14.27
N LYS A 31 -10.36 -2.13 -13.95
CA LYS A 31 -11.71 -1.65 -13.70
C LYS A 31 -11.93 -1.59 -12.18
N ASP A 32 -11.84 -0.39 -11.60
CA ASP A 32 -11.95 -0.20 -10.15
C ASP A 32 -13.34 -0.60 -9.61
N ASP A 33 -14.38 -0.42 -10.42
CA ASP A 33 -15.75 -0.84 -10.14
C ASP A 33 -15.95 -2.36 -10.27
N ASN A 34 -15.03 -3.06 -10.95
CA ASN A 34 -15.08 -4.49 -11.19
C ASN A 34 -13.69 -5.14 -11.26
N LEU A 35 -13.01 -5.19 -10.10
CA LEU A 35 -11.70 -5.84 -9.97
C LEU A 35 -11.73 -7.32 -10.36
N GLN A 36 -12.88 -7.99 -10.17
CA GLN A 36 -13.06 -9.38 -10.61
C GLN A 36 -12.82 -9.48 -12.12
N GLU A 37 -13.49 -8.65 -12.93
CA GLU A 37 -13.35 -8.66 -14.38
C GLU A 37 -11.91 -8.34 -14.83
N SER A 38 -11.24 -7.43 -14.12
CA SER A 38 -9.83 -7.11 -14.40
C SER A 38 -8.94 -8.35 -14.28
N ILE A 39 -9.14 -9.14 -13.23
CA ILE A 39 -8.43 -10.41 -13.01
C ILE A 39 -8.85 -11.44 -14.06
N LEU A 40 -10.13 -11.50 -14.43
CA LEU A 40 -10.61 -12.41 -15.48
C LEU A 40 -9.92 -12.17 -16.81
N ASN A 41 -9.86 -10.91 -17.24
CA ASN A 41 -9.25 -10.54 -18.53
C ASN A 41 -7.77 -10.95 -18.57
N VAL A 42 -7.06 -10.77 -17.47
CA VAL A 42 -5.66 -11.18 -17.34
C VAL A 42 -5.53 -12.70 -17.35
N LEU A 43 -6.34 -13.42 -16.57
CA LEU A 43 -6.33 -14.88 -16.55
C LEU A 43 -6.65 -15.47 -17.92
N ASP A 44 -7.69 -14.98 -18.60
CA ASP A 44 -8.10 -15.46 -19.91
C ASP A 44 -6.98 -15.22 -20.93
N GLY A 45 -6.37 -14.04 -20.90
CA GLY A 45 -5.20 -13.75 -21.71
C GLY A 45 -4.04 -14.71 -21.43
N LEU A 46 -3.71 -14.98 -20.17
CA LEU A 46 -2.59 -15.85 -19.80
C LEU A 46 -2.83 -17.32 -20.18
N LEU A 47 -4.08 -17.78 -20.10
CA LEU A 47 -4.46 -19.18 -20.30
C LEU A 47 -4.86 -19.52 -21.74
N GLN A 48 -4.82 -18.59 -22.69
CA GLN A 48 -5.12 -18.89 -24.10
C GLN A 48 -4.30 -20.10 -24.59
N GLY A 49 -4.99 -21.20 -24.90
CA GLY A 49 -4.38 -22.45 -25.36
C GLY A 49 -3.82 -23.36 -24.26
N ARG A 50 -4.12 -23.11 -22.97
CA ARG A 50 -3.63 -23.87 -21.81
C ARG A 50 -4.77 -24.21 -20.85
N LYS A 51 -4.61 -25.30 -20.09
CA LYS A 51 -5.57 -25.68 -19.04
C LYS A 51 -5.20 -25.03 -17.72
N GLY A 52 -6.20 -24.55 -16.97
CA GLY A 52 -6.00 -23.98 -15.64
C GLY A 52 -5.41 -24.96 -14.62
N GLU A 53 -5.60 -26.26 -14.83
CA GLU A 53 -5.08 -27.37 -14.01
C GLU A 53 -3.55 -27.43 -13.98
N GLU A 54 -2.87 -26.87 -14.99
CA GLU A 54 -1.40 -26.86 -15.07
C GLU A 54 -0.77 -25.77 -14.18
N ILE A 55 -1.60 -24.88 -13.60
CA ILE A 55 -1.17 -23.87 -12.65
C ILE A 55 -1.01 -24.52 -11.27
N THR A 56 0.18 -24.42 -10.69
CA THR A 56 0.50 -25.03 -9.38
C THR A 56 0.50 -24.03 -8.24
N ARG A 57 0.68 -22.74 -8.54
CA ARG A 57 0.69 -21.66 -7.54
C ARG A 57 0.33 -20.32 -8.19
N ILE A 58 -0.46 -19.53 -7.47
CA ILE A 58 -0.80 -18.16 -7.82
C ILE A 58 -0.28 -17.23 -6.73
N VAL A 59 0.41 -16.16 -7.10
CA VAL A 59 0.77 -15.07 -6.19
C VAL A 59 0.15 -13.77 -6.70
N LEU A 60 -0.62 -13.10 -5.85
CA LEU A 60 -1.30 -11.85 -6.17
C LEU A 60 -0.77 -10.70 -5.30
N SER A 61 -0.43 -9.58 -5.93
CA SER A 61 -0.27 -8.28 -5.28
C SER A 61 -1.40 -7.34 -5.70
N THR A 62 -1.67 -6.34 -4.87
CA THR A 62 -2.68 -5.34 -5.20
C THR A 62 -2.48 -4.03 -4.43
N THR A 63 -2.85 -2.94 -5.08
CA THR A 63 -2.91 -1.61 -4.46
C THR A 63 -4.22 -1.32 -3.72
N LEU A 64 -5.18 -2.27 -3.69
CA LEU A 64 -6.52 -2.06 -3.13
C LEU A 64 -6.51 -1.45 -1.72
N VAL A 65 -5.83 -2.09 -0.77
CA VAL A 65 -5.78 -1.60 0.62
C VAL A 65 -5.03 -0.27 0.69
N THR A 66 -3.91 -0.15 0.00
CA THR A 66 -3.13 1.10 -0.06
C THR A 66 -3.98 2.28 -0.55
N ASN A 67 -4.70 2.11 -1.66
CA ASN A 67 -5.54 3.15 -2.27
C ASN A 67 -6.76 3.48 -1.41
N LEU A 68 -7.38 2.46 -0.81
CA LEU A 68 -8.50 2.66 0.12
C LEU A 68 -8.07 3.55 1.28
N LEU A 69 -6.90 3.29 1.87
CA LEU A 69 -6.38 4.08 2.97
C LEU A 69 -5.92 5.48 2.56
N ALA A 70 -5.30 5.62 1.37
CA ALA A 70 -4.81 6.89 0.86
C ALA A 70 -5.93 7.87 0.51
N THR A 71 -7.05 7.38 -0.03
CA THR A 71 -8.21 8.20 -0.40
C THR A 71 -9.15 8.47 0.78
N GLY A 72 -8.87 7.90 1.96
CA GLY A 72 -9.79 7.92 3.09
C GLY A 72 -11.07 7.12 2.82
N GLY A 73 -11.05 6.24 1.82
CA GLY A 73 -12.12 5.32 1.50
C GLY A 73 -12.25 4.17 2.51
N GLY A 74 -13.31 3.38 2.36
CA GLY A 74 -13.63 2.26 3.25
C GLY A 74 -14.81 2.55 4.16
N ASP A 75 -15.18 1.53 4.95
CA ASP A 75 -16.30 1.67 5.88
C ASP A 75 -15.86 2.53 7.08
N LYS A 76 -16.71 3.47 7.49
CA LYS A 76 -16.50 4.22 8.75
C LYS A 76 -16.41 3.23 9.91
N ALA A 77 -15.38 3.39 10.76
CA ALA A 77 -15.14 2.54 11.92
C ALA A 77 -14.97 3.37 13.20
N ALA A 78 -15.42 2.82 14.32
CA ALA A 78 -15.16 3.35 15.66
C ALA A 78 -13.95 2.64 16.29
N LEU A 79 -13.23 3.33 17.15
CA LEU A 79 -12.09 2.78 17.90
C LEU A 79 -12.35 2.88 19.41
N VAL A 80 -12.60 1.76 20.05
CA VAL A 80 -12.77 1.66 21.51
C VAL A 80 -11.43 1.32 22.15
N LEU A 81 -10.98 2.17 23.07
CA LEU A 81 -9.66 2.11 23.69
C LEU A 81 -9.76 1.91 25.19
N ILE A 82 -9.00 0.93 25.71
CA ILE A 82 -8.82 0.65 27.14
C ILE A 82 -7.35 0.95 27.50
N PRO A 83 -6.97 2.23 27.69
CA PRO A 83 -5.57 2.61 27.89
C PRO A 83 -5.03 2.29 29.29
N GLY A 84 -5.91 2.12 30.28
CA GLY A 84 -5.52 2.14 31.69
C GLY A 84 -4.80 3.45 32.09
N PRO A 85 -4.07 3.46 33.21
CA PRO A 85 -3.37 4.65 33.69
C PRO A 85 -2.15 5.02 32.83
N GLY A 86 -1.80 6.32 32.86
CA GLY A 86 -0.54 6.86 32.35
C GLY A 86 -0.52 7.32 30.89
N LEU A 87 -1.58 7.08 30.11
CA LEU A 87 -1.66 7.56 28.72
C LEU A 87 -2.93 8.38 28.50
N ASN A 88 -2.79 9.69 28.30
CA ASN A 88 -3.94 10.58 28.04
C ASN A 88 -4.23 10.67 26.54
N LEU A 89 -5.00 9.70 26.01
CA LEU A 89 -5.38 9.66 24.60
C LEU A 89 -6.34 10.79 24.18
N ARG A 90 -7.08 11.39 25.12
CA ARG A 90 -8.02 12.50 24.80
C ARG A 90 -7.31 13.70 24.19
N ARG A 91 -6.07 13.96 24.63
CA ARG A 91 -5.24 15.05 24.10
C ARG A 91 -4.61 14.75 22.74
N LEU A 92 -4.51 13.47 22.37
CA LEU A 92 -3.86 13.06 21.13
C LEU A 92 -4.81 13.08 19.92
N GLN A 93 -6.13 13.25 20.13
CA GLN A 93 -7.16 13.18 19.09
C GLN A 93 -6.89 12.02 18.11
N PHE A 94 -6.66 10.83 18.68
CA PHE A 94 -5.95 9.75 18.00
C PHE A 94 -6.66 9.28 16.72
N PHE A 95 -7.99 9.18 16.75
CA PHE A 95 -8.88 9.03 15.60
C PHE A 95 -10.17 9.83 15.84
N PRO A 96 -10.91 10.23 14.78
CA PRO A 96 -12.15 11.01 14.91
C PRO A 96 -13.20 10.33 15.80
N ASP A 97 -13.52 9.06 15.54
CA ASP A 97 -14.51 8.27 16.28
C ASP A 97 -13.82 7.36 17.32
N ALA A 98 -12.96 7.94 18.16
CA ALA A 98 -12.25 7.22 19.23
C ALA A 98 -12.95 7.37 20.59
N TYR A 99 -13.31 6.24 21.20
CA TYR A 99 -14.01 6.15 22.48
C TYR A 99 -13.09 5.56 23.54
N ILE A 100 -12.89 6.27 24.65
CA ILE A 100 -12.01 5.82 25.73
C ILE A 100 -12.85 5.33 26.89
N ILE A 101 -12.70 4.06 27.24
CA ILE A 101 -13.42 3.41 28.34
C ILE A 101 -12.49 3.07 29.50
N ARG A 102 -13.07 2.95 30.69
CA ARG A 102 -12.41 2.52 31.91
C ARG A 102 -12.11 1.04 31.89
N GLY A 103 -11.04 0.66 32.57
CA GLY A 103 -10.47 -0.67 32.57
C GLY A 103 -8.96 -0.58 32.44
N ALA A 104 -8.27 -1.48 33.14
CA ALA A 104 -6.83 -1.52 33.10
C ALA A 104 -6.32 -2.94 33.35
N THR A 105 -5.39 -3.35 32.49
CA THR A 105 -4.54 -4.51 32.67
C THR A 105 -3.10 -4.01 32.85
N ASP A 106 -2.34 -4.58 33.78
CA ASP A 106 -0.93 -4.22 33.99
C ASP A 106 0.01 -4.97 33.02
N PHE A 107 1.30 -4.64 33.07
CA PHE A 107 2.32 -5.25 32.20
C PHE A 107 2.50 -6.76 32.42
N ARG A 108 2.01 -7.31 33.54
CA ARG A 108 2.02 -8.75 33.87
C ARG A 108 0.73 -9.45 33.42
N GLY A 109 -0.23 -8.73 32.86
CA GLY A 109 -1.52 -9.28 32.45
C GLY A 109 -2.56 -9.36 33.56
N ARG A 110 -2.31 -8.75 34.74
CA ARG A 110 -3.29 -8.71 35.83
C ARG A 110 -4.29 -7.58 35.56
N VAL A 111 -5.58 -7.88 35.69
CA VAL A 111 -6.63 -6.84 35.65
C VAL A 111 -6.53 -6.06 36.96
N ILE A 112 -6.20 -4.77 36.86
CA ILE A 112 -6.03 -3.86 38.00
C ILE A 112 -7.20 -2.87 38.16
N GLU A 113 -8.00 -2.69 37.10
CA GLU A 113 -9.27 -1.96 37.13
C GLU A 113 -10.27 -2.73 36.26
N PRO A 114 -11.44 -3.13 36.80
CA PRO A 114 -12.47 -3.80 36.01
C PRO A 114 -13.08 -2.85 34.96
N LEU A 115 -13.73 -3.43 33.94
CA LEU A 115 -14.48 -2.63 32.97
C LEU A 115 -15.73 -2.02 33.62
N ASP A 116 -16.03 -0.77 33.29
CA ASP A 116 -17.34 -0.17 33.56
C ASP A 116 -18.33 -0.63 32.49
N ILE A 117 -19.10 -1.68 32.81
CA ILE A 117 -20.10 -2.27 31.90
C ILE A 117 -21.13 -1.24 31.44
N GLY A 118 -21.55 -0.34 32.33
CA GLY A 118 -22.50 0.72 31.99
C GLY A 118 -21.91 1.70 30.97
N GLN A 119 -20.61 2.00 31.08
CA GLN A 119 -19.89 2.80 30.09
C GLN A 119 -19.78 2.08 28.74
N VAL A 120 -19.48 0.78 28.72
CA VAL A 120 -19.40 0.00 27.47
C VAL A 120 -20.73 0.06 26.72
N LYS A 121 -21.86 -0.15 27.41
CA LYS A 121 -23.21 -0.05 26.81
C LYS A 121 -23.52 1.35 26.28
N ARG A 122 -23.16 2.41 27.03
CA ARG A 122 -23.32 3.80 26.57
C ARG A 122 -22.51 4.08 25.31
N VAL A 123 -21.25 3.67 25.27
CA VAL A 123 -20.38 3.81 24.09
C VAL A 123 -20.91 3.02 22.90
N GLY A 124 -21.40 1.79 23.12
CA GLY A 124 -22.07 1.00 22.08
C GLY A 124 -23.25 1.76 21.47
N LYS A 125 -24.11 2.34 22.31
CA LYS A 125 -25.23 3.17 21.86
C LYS A 125 -24.76 4.41 21.07
N GLU A 126 -23.76 5.13 21.55
CA GLU A 126 -23.20 6.31 20.85
C GLU A 126 -22.65 5.94 19.45
N ILE A 127 -21.98 4.79 19.34
CA ILE A 127 -21.47 4.27 18.05
C ILE A 127 -22.63 3.91 17.11
N ALA A 128 -23.67 3.25 17.63
CA ALA A 128 -24.87 2.87 16.87
C ALA A 128 -25.65 4.09 16.39
N ASP A 129 -25.86 5.08 17.27
CA ASP A 129 -26.55 6.33 16.98
C ASP A 129 -25.77 7.18 15.94
N ALA A 130 -24.44 7.05 15.89
CA ALA A 130 -23.59 7.62 14.85
C ALA A 130 -23.61 6.85 13.52
N GLY A 131 -24.39 5.76 13.42
CA GLY A 131 -24.53 4.93 12.22
C GLY A 131 -23.31 4.05 11.92
N ILE A 132 -22.39 3.89 12.87
CA ILE A 132 -21.15 3.14 12.67
C ILE A 132 -21.38 1.66 12.97
N ARG A 133 -21.02 0.78 12.02
CA ARG A 133 -21.18 -0.68 12.16
C ARG A 133 -19.87 -1.41 12.46
N LYS A 134 -18.73 -0.84 12.09
CA LYS A 134 -17.42 -1.46 12.30
C LYS A 134 -16.79 -0.91 13.57
N VAL A 135 -16.31 -1.77 14.46
CA VAL A 135 -15.72 -1.34 15.72
C VAL A 135 -14.40 -2.08 15.96
N ALA A 136 -13.32 -1.35 16.21
CA ALA A 136 -12.07 -1.91 16.70
C ALA A 136 -11.96 -1.72 18.21
N VAL A 137 -11.67 -2.78 18.96
CA VAL A 137 -11.52 -2.76 20.43
C VAL A 137 -10.09 -3.10 20.79
N VAL A 138 -9.40 -2.18 21.47
CA VAL A 138 -7.97 -2.34 21.78
C VAL A 138 -7.69 -1.93 23.21
N GLY A 139 -7.18 -2.86 24.00
CA GLY A 139 -6.73 -2.64 25.37
C GLY A 139 -5.23 -2.69 25.51
N LYS A 140 -4.69 -1.89 26.44
CA LYS A 140 -3.27 -1.93 26.80
C LYS A 140 -2.95 -3.28 27.43
N PHE A 141 -1.82 -3.87 27.03
CA PHE A 141 -1.37 -5.20 27.46
C PHE A 141 -2.31 -6.38 27.15
N SER A 142 -3.26 -6.22 26.22
CA SER A 142 -4.18 -7.30 25.80
C SER A 142 -3.51 -8.55 25.22
N GLN A 143 -2.30 -8.42 24.67
CA GLN A 143 -1.49 -9.57 24.25
C GLN A 143 -1.03 -10.46 25.42
N ARG A 144 -1.06 -9.96 26.67
CA ARG A 144 -0.82 -10.74 27.89
C ARG A 144 -2.13 -11.24 28.48
N ASN A 145 -3.16 -10.40 28.49
CA ASN A 145 -4.50 -10.77 28.93
C ASN A 145 -5.57 -10.00 28.14
N SER A 146 -6.23 -10.69 27.23
CA SER A 146 -7.25 -10.12 26.35
C SER A 146 -8.68 -10.22 26.91
N SER A 147 -8.86 -10.56 28.20
CA SER A 147 -10.18 -10.69 28.81
C SER A 147 -11.05 -9.45 28.61
N GLN A 148 -10.50 -8.25 28.81
CA GLN A 148 -11.25 -7.00 28.66
C GLN A 148 -11.60 -6.69 27.20
N GLU A 149 -10.72 -6.98 26.23
CA GLU A 149 -11.08 -6.82 24.81
C GLU A 149 -12.21 -7.78 24.41
N ARG A 150 -12.19 -9.03 24.90
CA ARG A 150 -13.27 -10.00 24.65
C ARG A 150 -14.59 -9.55 25.27
N GLN A 151 -14.56 -9.16 26.54
CA GLN A 151 -15.76 -8.74 27.27
C GLN A 151 -16.43 -7.52 26.62
N VAL A 152 -15.66 -6.53 26.15
CA VAL A 152 -16.23 -5.39 25.40
C VAL A 152 -16.84 -5.86 24.09
N ALA A 153 -16.16 -6.73 23.33
CA ALA A 153 -16.68 -7.24 22.08
C ALA A 153 -18.00 -8.00 22.27
N GLU A 154 -18.07 -8.87 23.28
CA GLU A 154 -19.28 -9.62 23.64
C GLU A 154 -20.45 -8.68 23.96
N ILE A 155 -20.25 -7.69 24.84
CA ILE A 155 -21.30 -6.73 25.22
C ILE A 155 -21.77 -5.92 24.00
N LEU A 156 -20.86 -5.44 23.17
CA LEU A 156 -21.22 -4.67 21.97
C LEU A 156 -22.04 -5.52 20.99
N GLN A 157 -21.69 -6.79 20.81
CA GLN A 157 -22.39 -7.70 19.91
C GLN A 157 -23.75 -8.16 20.46
N GLU A 158 -23.88 -8.32 21.78
CA GLU A 158 -25.15 -8.63 22.44
C GLU A 158 -26.16 -7.47 22.31
N GLU A 159 -25.73 -6.23 22.59
CA GLU A 159 -26.59 -5.05 22.55
C GLU A 159 -26.83 -4.55 21.11
N HIS A 160 -25.86 -4.74 20.22
CA HIS A 160 -25.89 -4.29 18.84
C HIS A 160 -25.43 -5.39 17.87
N PRO A 161 -26.28 -6.40 17.56
CA PRO A 161 -25.89 -7.57 16.75
C PRO A 161 -25.40 -7.28 15.32
N HIS A 162 -25.65 -6.07 14.83
CA HIS A 162 -25.19 -5.61 13.51
C HIS A 162 -23.75 -5.06 13.53
N MET A 163 -23.14 -4.92 14.71
CA MET A 163 -21.76 -4.44 14.83
C MET A 163 -20.76 -5.57 14.54
N GLU A 164 -19.80 -5.26 13.68
CA GLU A 164 -18.66 -6.11 13.39
C GLU A 164 -17.45 -5.66 14.21
N VAL A 165 -17.08 -6.46 15.21
CA VAL A 165 -16.02 -6.12 16.16
C VAL A 165 -14.70 -6.78 15.78
N VAL A 166 -13.66 -5.96 15.61
CA VAL A 166 -12.26 -6.37 15.46
C VAL A 166 -11.57 -6.24 16.81
N ARG A 167 -11.01 -7.34 17.31
CA ARG A 167 -10.29 -7.36 18.59
C ARG A 167 -8.79 -7.16 18.34
N GLY A 168 -8.20 -6.16 18.96
CA GLY A 168 -6.81 -5.76 18.72
C GLY A 168 -5.80 -6.89 18.93
N PHE A 169 -6.01 -7.74 19.94
CA PHE A 169 -5.11 -8.86 20.23
C PHE A 169 -5.07 -9.93 19.13
N GLU A 170 -6.14 -10.06 18.33
CA GLU A 170 -6.21 -11.01 17.21
C GLU A 170 -5.52 -10.46 15.97
N VAL A 171 -5.55 -9.14 15.79
CA VAL A 171 -4.88 -8.47 14.67
C VAL A 171 -3.37 -8.49 14.85
N SER A 172 -2.89 -8.26 16.07
CA SER A 172 -1.45 -8.31 16.37
C SER A 172 -1.17 -8.64 17.84
N GLY A 173 -0.39 -9.68 18.08
CA GLY A 173 0.13 -10.05 19.40
C GLY A 173 1.33 -9.21 19.89
N GLN A 174 1.80 -8.22 19.14
CA GLN A 174 2.98 -7.43 19.50
C GLN A 174 2.71 -6.39 20.60
N LEU A 175 3.77 -6.04 21.36
CA LEU A 175 3.78 -4.87 22.25
C LEU A 175 3.69 -3.58 21.42
N ASN A 176 3.36 -2.46 22.07
CA ASN A 176 3.03 -1.14 21.47
C ASN A 176 1.54 -0.96 21.19
N PHE A 177 0.86 -0.41 22.20
CA PHE A 177 -0.59 -0.21 22.24
C PHE A 177 -1.10 0.67 21.09
N LEU A 178 -0.41 1.77 20.76
CA LEU A 178 -0.85 2.71 19.73
C LEU A 178 -0.77 2.11 18.33
N ARG A 179 0.34 1.42 18.00
CA ARG A 179 0.50 0.77 16.70
C ARG A 179 -0.49 -0.38 16.51
N ARG A 180 -0.78 -1.14 17.57
CA ARG A 180 -1.85 -2.16 17.55
C ARG A 180 -3.22 -1.52 17.31
N ALA A 181 -3.50 -0.39 17.95
CA ALA A 181 -4.75 0.33 17.74
C ALA A 181 -4.91 0.82 16.29
N VAL A 182 -3.85 1.36 15.68
CA VAL A 182 -3.84 1.73 14.25
C VAL A 182 -4.11 0.52 13.36
N THR A 183 -3.44 -0.60 13.62
CA THR A 183 -3.59 -1.83 12.82
C THR A 183 -5.01 -2.40 12.93
N ALA A 184 -5.57 -2.44 14.14
CA ALA A 184 -6.92 -2.93 14.39
C ALA A 184 -7.99 -2.03 13.76
N TYR A 185 -7.82 -0.71 13.87
CA TYR A 185 -8.69 0.27 13.23
C TYR A 185 -8.73 0.07 11.71
N TYR A 186 -7.57 0.08 11.05
CA TYR A 186 -7.52 -0.08 9.60
C TYR A 186 -7.91 -1.48 9.14
N THR A 187 -7.75 -2.50 9.99
CA THR A 187 -8.32 -3.83 9.72
C THR A 187 -9.85 -3.75 9.65
N ALA A 188 -10.49 -3.06 10.60
CA ALA A 188 -11.95 -2.89 10.58
C ALA A 188 -12.44 -2.11 9.35
N VAL A 189 -11.72 -1.05 8.96
CA VAL A 189 -12.03 -0.22 7.77
C VAL A 189 -11.92 -1.01 6.47
N THR A 190 -10.91 -1.87 6.35
CA THR A 190 -10.56 -2.54 5.07
C THR A 190 -11.21 -3.92 4.90
N LYS A 191 -11.68 -4.56 5.97
CA LYS A 191 -12.13 -5.97 5.98
C LYS A 191 -13.17 -6.29 4.92
N LYS A 192 -14.20 -5.44 4.75
CA LYS A 192 -15.30 -5.69 3.80
C LYS A 192 -14.83 -5.61 2.35
N ALA A 193 -14.11 -4.54 2.00
CA ALA A 193 -13.56 -4.36 0.65
C ALA A 193 -12.62 -5.52 0.29
N TRP A 194 -11.76 -5.91 1.23
CA TRP A 194 -10.86 -7.04 1.06
C TRP A 194 -11.60 -8.38 0.87
N ALA A 195 -12.64 -8.64 1.66
CA ALA A 195 -13.44 -9.85 1.54
C ALA A 195 -14.15 -9.94 0.17
N GLY A 196 -14.67 -8.80 -0.34
CA GLY A 196 -15.26 -8.73 -1.68
C GLY A 196 -14.23 -9.04 -2.77
N PHE A 197 -13.03 -8.48 -2.67
CA PHE A 197 -11.94 -8.76 -3.60
C PHE A 197 -11.51 -10.24 -3.58
N ALA A 198 -11.31 -10.81 -2.38
CA ALA A 198 -10.95 -12.21 -2.21
C ALA A 198 -12.02 -13.16 -2.77
N ALA A 199 -13.31 -12.86 -2.57
CA ALA A 199 -14.41 -13.62 -3.15
C ALA A 199 -14.42 -13.52 -4.69
N GLY A 200 -14.11 -12.33 -5.24
CA GLY A 200 -13.95 -12.11 -6.67
C GLY A 200 -12.84 -12.98 -7.27
N ILE A 201 -11.66 -13.03 -6.63
CA ILE A 201 -10.55 -13.91 -7.02
C ILE A 201 -10.99 -15.37 -7.01
N GLN A 202 -11.60 -15.83 -5.92
CA GLN A 202 -11.97 -17.23 -5.79
C GLN A 202 -12.98 -17.64 -6.88
N LYS A 203 -13.98 -16.80 -7.14
CA LYS A 203 -14.96 -17.00 -8.21
C LYS A 203 -14.29 -17.03 -9.59
N ALA A 204 -13.35 -16.12 -9.83
CA ALA A 204 -12.59 -16.05 -11.06
C ALA A 204 -11.82 -17.34 -11.37
N LEU A 205 -11.11 -17.85 -10.37
CA LEU A 205 -10.30 -19.06 -10.49
C LEU A 205 -11.15 -20.31 -10.69
N THR A 206 -12.22 -20.45 -9.91
CA THR A 206 -13.16 -21.58 -10.03
C THR A 206 -13.78 -21.64 -11.44
N GLN A 207 -14.14 -20.48 -12.03
CA GLN A 207 -14.69 -20.42 -13.38
C GLN A 207 -13.71 -20.89 -14.47
N ARG A 208 -12.39 -20.84 -14.24
CA ARG A 208 -11.34 -21.33 -15.15
C ARG A 208 -10.81 -22.72 -14.79
N GLY A 209 -11.45 -23.41 -13.83
CA GLY A 209 -11.01 -24.73 -13.37
C GLY A 209 -9.63 -24.71 -12.68
N ILE A 210 -9.21 -23.57 -12.12
CA ILE A 210 -7.94 -23.48 -11.40
C ILE A 210 -8.15 -23.86 -9.94
N THR A 211 -7.46 -24.90 -9.48
CA THR A 211 -7.48 -25.40 -8.10
C THR A 211 -6.20 -25.08 -7.32
N ALA A 212 -5.28 -24.33 -7.93
CA ALA A 212 -4.00 -23.95 -7.36
C ALA A 212 -4.14 -23.16 -6.06
N ALA A 213 -3.14 -23.29 -5.17
CA ALA A 213 -3.05 -22.46 -3.98
C ALA A 213 -2.86 -20.98 -4.37
N VAL A 214 -3.65 -20.13 -3.73
CA VAL A 214 -3.62 -18.67 -3.93
C VAL A 214 -2.96 -18.00 -2.74
N ASP A 215 -1.82 -17.39 -3.02
CA ASP A 215 -1.06 -16.60 -2.09
C ASP A 215 -1.21 -15.12 -2.40
N ILE A 216 -1.26 -14.31 -1.34
CA ILE A 216 -1.24 -12.85 -1.40
C ILE A 216 0.14 -12.37 -0.96
N LEU A 217 0.72 -11.49 -1.75
CA LEU A 217 1.97 -10.83 -1.42
C LEU A 217 1.74 -9.82 -0.29
N LYS A 218 2.62 -9.84 0.70
CA LYS A 218 2.60 -8.95 1.85
C LYS A 218 3.56 -7.78 1.65
N ALA A 219 3.38 -6.74 2.46
CA ALA A 219 4.21 -5.53 2.47
C ALA A 219 5.71 -5.80 2.73
N ASP A 220 6.05 -6.92 3.38
CA ASP A 220 7.43 -7.32 3.71
C ASP A 220 8.06 -8.29 2.70
N GLY A 221 7.42 -8.48 1.54
CA GLY A 221 7.88 -9.38 0.47
C GLY A 221 7.61 -10.87 0.72
N GLY A 222 7.09 -11.24 1.90
CA GLY A 222 6.58 -12.59 2.14
C GLY A 222 5.21 -12.79 1.51
N THR A 223 4.71 -14.02 1.52
CA THR A 223 3.35 -14.35 1.06
C THR A 223 2.49 -14.91 2.20
N MET A 224 1.17 -14.81 2.06
CA MET A 224 0.21 -15.49 2.93
C MET A 224 -0.95 -16.09 2.12
N PRO A 225 -1.54 -17.21 2.54
CA PRO A 225 -2.72 -17.76 1.86
C PRO A 225 -3.88 -16.77 1.82
N LEU A 226 -4.65 -16.78 0.72
CA LEU A 226 -5.83 -15.92 0.55
C LEU A 226 -6.81 -16.04 1.73
N ALA A 227 -7.05 -17.26 2.23
CA ALA A 227 -7.93 -17.49 3.37
C ALA A 227 -7.45 -16.80 4.67
N VAL A 228 -6.13 -16.74 4.90
CA VAL A 228 -5.55 -16.07 6.07
C VAL A 228 -5.65 -14.56 5.93
N SER A 229 -5.48 -14.03 4.71
CA SER A 229 -5.56 -12.59 4.43
C SER A 229 -6.90 -11.97 4.81
N LEU A 230 -7.99 -12.75 4.85
CA LEU A 230 -9.32 -12.29 5.27
C LEU A 230 -9.38 -11.77 6.71
N GLN A 231 -8.49 -12.27 7.58
CA GLN A 231 -8.36 -11.77 8.96
C GLN A 231 -7.27 -10.71 9.10
N HIS A 232 -6.36 -10.62 8.13
CA HIS A 232 -5.21 -9.72 8.17
C HIS A 232 -5.09 -8.87 6.88
N PRO A 233 -6.14 -8.14 6.46
CA PRO A 233 -6.12 -7.38 5.22
C PRO A 233 -5.03 -6.29 5.21
N CYS A 234 -4.68 -5.72 6.37
CA CYS A 234 -3.64 -4.70 6.44
C CYS A 234 -2.23 -5.22 6.07
N GLU A 235 -1.97 -6.53 6.14
CA GLU A 235 -0.68 -7.09 5.72
C GLU A 235 -0.41 -6.94 4.22
N THR A 236 -1.44 -6.61 3.42
CA THR A 236 -1.35 -6.43 1.96
C THR A 236 -1.10 -4.98 1.53
N VAL A 237 -1.06 -4.05 2.49
CA VAL A 237 -0.67 -2.65 2.23
C VAL A 237 0.71 -2.63 1.59
N PHE A 238 0.95 -1.75 0.62
CA PHE A 238 2.24 -1.67 -0.09
C PHE A 238 2.71 -2.98 -0.75
N SER A 239 1.81 -3.93 -1.06
CA SER A 239 2.20 -5.17 -1.73
C SER A 239 2.73 -4.95 -3.15
N GLY A 240 2.21 -3.97 -3.90
CA GLY A 240 2.77 -3.57 -5.22
C GLY A 240 4.25 -3.16 -5.13
N PRO A 241 4.60 -2.15 -4.33
CA PRO A 241 6.01 -1.79 -4.09
C PRO A 241 6.86 -2.96 -3.57
N ALA A 242 6.29 -3.83 -2.75
CA ALA A 242 6.99 -5.04 -2.31
C ALA A 242 7.25 -6.01 -3.48
N ALA A 243 6.33 -6.13 -4.44
CA ALA A 243 6.53 -6.91 -5.66
C ALA A 243 7.70 -6.36 -6.47
N SER A 244 7.77 -5.04 -6.63
CA SER A 244 8.86 -4.34 -7.33
C SER A 244 10.22 -4.59 -6.66
N VAL A 245 10.28 -4.54 -5.33
CA VAL A 245 11.49 -4.90 -4.56
C VAL A 245 11.88 -6.37 -4.76
N MET A 246 10.93 -7.28 -4.66
CA MET A 246 11.20 -8.71 -4.81
C MET A 246 11.59 -9.08 -6.25
N GLY A 247 11.01 -8.40 -7.24
CA GLY A 247 11.38 -8.51 -8.65
C GLY A 247 12.80 -8.01 -8.90
N ALA A 248 13.14 -6.82 -8.40
CA ALA A 248 14.50 -6.28 -8.46
C ALA A 248 15.52 -7.21 -7.78
N LEU A 249 15.19 -7.77 -6.62
CA LEU A 249 16.04 -8.74 -5.93
C LEU A 249 16.23 -10.01 -6.77
N GLY A 250 15.15 -10.55 -7.34
CA GLY A 250 15.16 -11.76 -8.16
C GLY A 250 15.91 -11.59 -9.50
N LEU A 251 15.93 -10.38 -10.07
CA LEU A 251 16.67 -10.07 -11.30
C LEU A 251 18.16 -9.87 -11.07
N THR A 252 18.53 -9.41 -9.86
CA THR A 252 19.90 -8.96 -9.59
C THR A 252 20.72 -9.99 -8.85
N LEU A 253 20.15 -10.63 -7.82
CA LEU A 253 20.76 -11.72 -7.04
C LEU A 253 22.23 -11.49 -6.65
N ASP A 254 22.60 -10.23 -6.38
CA ASP A 254 23.94 -9.80 -6.03
C ASP A 254 23.95 -9.05 -4.69
N CYS A 255 25.14 -8.73 -4.20
CA CYS A 255 25.33 -8.00 -2.94
C CYS A 255 25.45 -6.49 -3.15
N ARG A 256 24.84 -5.92 -4.19
CA ARG A 256 24.89 -4.48 -4.44
C ARG A 256 23.79 -3.73 -3.70
N THR A 257 24.09 -2.50 -3.33
CA THR A 257 23.11 -1.53 -2.85
C THR A 257 22.36 -0.94 -4.05
N SER A 258 21.05 -1.12 -4.07
CA SER A 258 20.19 -0.68 -5.16
C SER A 258 19.06 0.21 -4.64
N VAL A 259 18.76 1.25 -5.41
CA VAL A 259 17.49 1.98 -5.28
C VAL A 259 16.53 1.39 -6.30
N VAL A 260 15.40 0.86 -5.84
CA VAL A 260 14.30 0.44 -6.71
C VAL A 260 13.42 1.66 -6.95
N VAL A 261 13.12 1.95 -8.22
CA VAL A 261 12.31 3.08 -8.66
C VAL A 261 11.20 2.56 -9.56
N ASP A 262 9.99 2.52 -9.02
CA ASP A 262 8.79 2.07 -9.73
C ASP A 262 7.93 3.28 -10.08
N ILE A 263 7.90 3.68 -11.36
CA ILE A 263 7.19 4.87 -11.83
C ILE A 263 5.89 4.43 -12.49
N GLY A 264 4.79 4.55 -11.76
CA GLY A 264 3.44 4.39 -12.29
C GLY A 264 2.92 5.66 -12.97
N GLY A 265 1.65 5.64 -13.37
CA GLY A 265 0.97 6.82 -13.93
C GLY A 265 0.77 7.94 -12.91
N THR A 266 0.39 7.60 -11.68
CA THR A 266 0.06 8.59 -10.63
C THR A 266 1.19 8.81 -9.63
N THR A 267 1.92 7.75 -9.29
CA THR A 267 2.87 7.71 -8.17
C THR A 267 4.18 7.09 -8.57
N THR A 268 5.23 7.43 -7.83
CA THR A 268 6.53 6.74 -7.88
C THR A 268 6.78 6.11 -6.52
N ASP A 269 7.05 4.82 -6.51
CA ASP A 269 7.42 4.08 -5.31
C ASP A 269 8.93 3.83 -5.31
N LEU A 270 9.58 4.26 -4.23
CA LEU A 270 11.01 4.09 -4.01
C LEU A 270 11.25 3.07 -2.90
N ALA A 271 12.23 2.21 -3.07
CA ALA A 271 12.67 1.29 -2.04
C ALA A 271 14.18 1.05 -2.07
N LEU A 272 14.73 0.61 -0.95
CA LEU A 272 16.17 0.33 -0.81
C LEU A 272 16.41 -1.17 -0.68
N ILE A 273 17.36 -1.67 -1.46
CA ILE A 273 18.00 -2.97 -1.27
C ILE A 273 19.43 -2.67 -0.86
N LEU A 274 19.84 -3.04 0.35
CA LEU A 274 21.15 -2.75 0.91
C LEU A 274 21.99 -4.01 0.89
N GLU A 275 23.09 -4.00 0.14
CA GLU A 275 23.98 -5.16 0.02
C GLU A 275 23.24 -6.49 -0.29
N GLY A 276 22.29 -6.44 -1.21
CA GLY A 276 21.46 -7.59 -1.57
C GLY A 276 20.33 -7.93 -0.59
N LYS A 277 20.06 -7.09 0.42
CA LYS A 277 18.98 -7.29 1.40
C LYS A 277 17.96 -6.16 1.33
N PRO A 278 16.68 -6.44 1.03
CA PRO A 278 15.62 -5.45 1.14
C PRO A 278 15.59 -4.78 2.51
N LEU A 279 15.55 -3.45 2.53
CA LEU A 279 15.46 -2.70 3.77
C LEU A 279 14.03 -2.77 4.31
N HIS A 280 13.88 -3.22 5.56
CA HIS A 280 12.60 -3.20 6.26
C HIS A 280 12.36 -1.89 7.00
N ALA A 281 11.09 -1.46 7.08
CA ALA A 281 10.68 -0.35 7.92
C ALA A 281 10.75 -0.75 9.41
N SER A 282 11.67 -0.15 10.17
CA SER A 282 11.90 -0.45 11.59
C SER A 282 10.66 -0.21 12.46
N ARG A 283 9.80 0.73 12.04
CA ARG A 283 8.61 1.17 12.76
C ARG A 283 7.31 0.52 12.28
N GLY A 284 7.38 -0.34 11.25
CA GLY A 284 6.21 -0.87 10.54
C GLY A 284 5.65 0.09 9.50
N ALA A 285 4.61 -0.35 8.79
CA ALA A 285 3.96 0.42 7.73
C ALA A 285 3.30 1.70 8.28
N LEU A 286 3.49 2.83 7.56
CA LEU A 286 2.85 4.11 7.86
C LEU A 286 1.48 4.18 7.16
N MET A 287 0.40 4.14 7.93
CA MET A 287 -0.99 4.18 7.42
C MET A 287 -1.71 5.41 7.97
N GLY A 288 -2.22 6.27 7.09
CA GLY A 288 -2.89 7.54 7.47
C GLY A 288 -2.06 8.39 8.45
N GLY A 289 -0.76 8.51 8.19
CA GLY A 289 0.18 9.27 9.03
C GLY A 289 0.56 8.60 10.35
N ARG A 290 0.14 7.35 10.61
CA ARG A 290 0.38 6.64 11.87
C ARG A 290 1.05 5.28 11.61
N TYR A 291 2.05 4.94 12.42
CA TYR A 291 2.73 3.65 12.32
C TYR A 291 1.84 2.51 12.82
N SER A 292 1.92 1.38 12.14
CA SER A 292 1.20 0.15 12.45
C SER A 292 2.15 -0.98 12.85
N HIS A 293 1.62 -2.17 13.12
CA HIS A 293 2.41 -3.40 13.31
C HIS A 293 2.64 -4.20 12.04
N VAL A 294 2.06 -3.78 10.92
CA VAL A 294 2.32 -4.43 9.64
C VAL A 294 3.80 -4.29 9.33
N ARG A 295 4.47 -5.43 9.14
CA ARG A 295 5.86 -5.45 8.69
C ARG A 295 5.88 -5.06 7.22
N SER A 296 6.71 -4.10 6.85
CA SER A 296 6.85 -3.68 5.46
C SER A 296 8.30 -3.43 5.09
N PHE A 297 8.58 -3.37 3.80
CA PHE A 297 9.80 -2.70 3.33
C PHE A 297 9.76 -1.20 3.63
N ALA A 298 10.94 -0.60 3.68
CA ALA A 298 11.12 0.84 3.72
C ALA A 298 10.84 1.43 2.34
N VAL A 299 9.54 1.59 2.07
CA VAL A 299 9.04 2.17 0.82
C VAL A 299 8.71 3.64 1.06
N ARG A 300 9.00 4.47 0.06
CA ARG A 300 8.52 5.85 -0.01
C ARG A 300 7.76 6.06 -1.30
N SER A 301 6.49 6.45 -1.16
CA SER A 301 5.64 6.82 -2.28
C SER A 301 5.64 8.34 -2.48
N LEU A 302 5.82 8.77 -3.72
CA LEU A 302 5.75 10.16 -4.16
C LEU A 302 4.52 10.37 -5.04
N PRO A 303 3.77 11.48 -4.88
CA PRO A 303 2.70 11.87 -5.81
C PRO A 303 3.32 12.48 -7.09
N LEU A 304 4.09 11.66 -7.80
CA LEU A 304 4.81 12.00 -9.01
C LEU A 304 4.85 10.74 -9.87
N GLY A 305 4.22 10.75 -11.02
CA GLY A 305 4.18 9.63 -11.96
C GLY A 305 4.25 10.10 -13.41
N GLY A 306 4.14 9.16 -14.34
CA GLY A 306 4.16 9.44 -15.78
C GLY A 306 3.03 10.34 -16.26
N ASP A 307 1.86 10.27 -15.61
CA ASP A 307 0.64 11.02 -15.95
C ASP A 307 0.42 12.26 -15.07
N SER A 308 1.42 12.64 -14.23
CA SER A 308 1.30 13.84 -13.40
C SER A 308 1.10 15.09 -14.26
N ALA A 309 0.12 15.92 -13.92
CA ALA A 309 -0.20 17.10 -14.71
C ALA A 309 0.96 18.10 -14.72
N VAL A 310 1.34 18.58 -15.91
CA VAL A 310 2.34 19.64 -16.08
C VAL A 310 1.63 20.97 -16.28
N ARG A 311 2.08 22.01 -15.56
CA ARG A 311 1.56 23.37 -15.69
C ARG A 311 2.69 24.39 -15.71
N TRP A 312 2.39 25.57 -16.24
CA TRP A 312 3.25 26.73 -16.17
C TRP A 312 2.47 27.87 -15.50
N GLU A 313 2.93 28.29 -14.32
CA GLU A 313 2.33 29.34 -13.51
C GLU A 313 3.35 30.46 -13.26
N GLU A 314 2.97 31.55 -12.58
CA GLU A 314 3.86 32.69 -12.30
C GLU A 314 5.15 32.30 -11.55
N GLY A 315 5.12 31.17 -10.82
CA GLY A 315 6.28 30.58 -10.14
C GLY A 315 7.12 29.61 -10.98
N GLY A 316 6.79 29.41 -12.26
CA GLY A 316 7.48 28.51 -13.19
C GLY A 316 6.78 27.17 -13.42
N LEU A 317 7.58 26.16 -13.80
CA LEU A 317 7.09 24.83 -14.14
C LEU A 317 6.67 24.04 -12.88
N THR A 318 5.47 23.49 -12.90
CA THR A 318 4.97 22.57 -11.88
C THR A 318 4.62 21.22 -12.50
N VAL A 319 4.84 20.14 -11.74
CA VAL A 319 4.56 18.76 -12.14
C VAL A 319 3.89 18.05 -10.98
N GLY A 320 2.64 17.61 -11.18
CA GLY A 320 1.80 17.04 -10.13
C GLY A 320 1.37 18.08 -9.07
N PRO A 321 0.86 17.66 -7.90
CA PRO A 321 0.77 16.27 -7.44
C PRO A 321 -0.39 15.47 -8.05
N ASP A 322 -1.29 16.14 -8.77
CA ASP A 322 -2.50 15.53 -9.30
C ASP A 322 -2.31 14.88 -10.67
N ARG A 323 -3.16 13.89 -10.94
CA ARG A 323 -3.35 13.25 -12.25
C ARG A 323 -4.75 13.62 -12.75
N LEU A 324 -4.83 14.21 -13.95
CA LEU A 324 -6.10 14.63 -14.54
C LEU A 324 -6.68 13.57 -15.49
N ALA A 325 -5.83 12.94 -16.29
CA ALA A 325 -6.14 11.83 -17.19
C ALA A 325 -4.82 11.11 -17.54
N PRO A 326 -4.83 10.07 -18.40
CA PRO A 326 -3.61 9.57 -19.03
C PRO A 326 -2.82 10.67 -19.77
N ALA A 327 -1.56 10.41 -20.09
CA ALA A 327 -0.73 11.28 -20.93
C ALA A 327 -1.38 11.67 -22.28
N ALA A 328 -1.01 12.82 -22.83
CA ALA A 328 -1.57 13.30 -24.09
C ALA A 328 -1.27 12.37 -25.28
N CYS A 329 -0.09 11.74 -25.31
CA CYS A 329 0.25 10.71 -26.30
C CYS A 329 -0.69 9.49 -26.32
N PHE A 330 -1.49 9.32 -25.26
CA PHE A 330 -2.51 8.28 -25.13
C PHE A 330 -3.95 8.85 -25.21
N GLY A 331 -4.11 10.09 -25.68
CA GLY A 331 -5.41 10.75 -25.82
C GLY A 331 -5.85 11.61 -24.62
N GLY A 332 -4.95 11.85 -23.67
CA GLY A 332 -5.19 12.76 -22.54
C GLY A 332 -5.29 14.24 -22.93
N PRO A 333 -5.91 15.08 -22.07
CA PRO A 333 -6.14 16.50 -22.39
C PRO A 333 -4.97 17.42 -22.05
N VAL A 334 -4.03 16.98 -21.21
CA VAL A 334 -2.93 17.81 -20.66
C VAL A 334 -1.58 17.14 -20.88
N ALA A 335 -0.51 17.95 -20.92
CA ALA A 335 0.86 17.44 -21.00
C ALA A 335 1.29 16.82 -19.66
N THR A 336 2.12 15.79 -19.75
CA THR A 336 2.61 14.99 -18.62
C THR A 336 4.11 14.68 -18.76
N PRO A 337 4.80 14.16 -17.72
CA PRO A 337 6.15 13.63 -17.86
C PRO A 337 6.31 12.60 -18.97
N THR A 338 5.32 11.72 -19.17
CA THR A 338 5.31 10.75 -20.28
C THR A 338 5.37 11.45 -21.63
N ASP A 339 4.66 12.57 -21.81
CA ASP A 339 4.71 13.35 -23.06
C ASP A 339 6.08 13.97 -23.31
N ALA A 340 6.75 14.46 -22.27
CA ALA A 340 8.10 14.98 -22.37
C ALA A 340 9.09 13.88 -22.80
N VAL A 341 9.01 12.69 -22.20
CA VAL A 341 9.85 11.53 -22.54
C VAL A 341 9.51 11.02 -23.95
N ASN A 342 8.23 10.93 -24.31
CA ASN A 342 7.80 10.51 -25.64
C ASN A 342 8.31 11.47 -26.72
N PHE A 343 8.20 12.78 -26.48
CA PHE A 343 8.68 13.81 -27.39
C PHE A 343 10.20 13.73 -27.59
N LEU A 344 10.97 13.69 -26.51
CA LEU A 344 12.44 13.59 -26.57
C LEU A 344 12.92 12.24 -27.14
N GLY A 345 12.14 11.17 -26.91
CA GLY A 345 12.41 9.83 -27.40
C GLY A 345 11.98 9.58 -28.85
N GLY A 346 11.32 10.54 -29.50
CA GLY A 346 10.89 10.44 -30.89
C GLY A 346 9.63 9.61 -31.12
N GLY A 347 8.69 9.59 -30.17
CA GLY A 347 7.39 8.92 -30.34
C GLY A 347 7.40 7.43 -29.98
N LYS A 348 8.37 6.96 -29.19
CA LYS A 348 8.51 5.54 -28.83
C LYS A 348 7.43 5.01 -27.89
N LEU A 349 6.77 5.90 -27.14
CA LEU A 349 5.77 5.51 -26.13
C LEU A 349 4.35 5.62 -26.68
N GLY A 350 4.05 6.64 -27.47
CA GLY A 350 2.72 6.88 -28.03
C GLY A 350 2.75 7.97 -29.10
N ASP A 351 1.59 8.55 -29.41
CA ASP A 351 1.47 9.51 -30.51
C ASP A 351 2.32 10.78 -30.26
N LEU A 352 3.36 10.94 -31.06
CA LEU A 352 4.30 12.06 -30.98
C LEU A 352 3.64 13.41 -31.25
N SER A 353 2.65 13.44 -32.15
CA SER A 353 1.96 14.67 -32.53
C SER A 353 1.14 15.21 -31.36
N LEU A 354 0.48 14.33 -30.60
CA LEU A 354 -0.28 14.71 -29.41
C LEU A 354 0.63 15.23 -28.29
N SER A 355 1.77 14.57 -28.03
CA SER A 355 2.76 15.09 -27.07
C SER A 355 3.28 16.47 -27.48
N ARG A 356 3.60 16.66 -28.76
CA ARG A 356 4.06 17.96 -29.27
C ARG A 356 3.01 19.05 -29.06
N GLN A 357 1.77 18.80 -29.43
CA GLN A 357 0.68 19.77 -29.27
C GLN A 357 0.45 20.13 -27.79
N ALA A 358 0.48 19.14 -26.90
CA ALA A 358 0.30 19.36 -25.48
C ALA A 358 1.45 20.19 -24.88
N LEU A 359 2.70 19.89 -25.25
CA LEU A 359 3.87 20.65 -24.81
C LEU A 359 3.86 22.08 -25.37
N GLU A 360 3.47 22.29 -26.63
CA GLU A 360 3.39 23.63 -27.24
C GLU A 360 2.42 24.56 -26.51
N LYS A 361 1.27 24.04 -26.04
CA LYS A 361 0.29 24.82 -25.27
C LYS A 361 0.90 25.44 -24.02
N ILE A 362 1.86 24.75 -23.40
CA ILE A 362 2.55 25.18 -22.18
C ILE A 362 3.81 26.00 -22.52
N SER A 363 4.55 25.61 -23.56
CA SER A 363 5.83 26.23 -23.88
C SER A 363 5.67 27.64 -24.46
N ARG A 364 4.61 27.90 -25.23
CA ARG A 364 4.31 29.22 -25.81
C ARG A 364 4.18 30.35 -24.78
N PRO A 365 3.29 30.25 -23.76
CA PRO A 365 3.20 31.29 -22.73
C PRO A 365 4.47 31.37 -21.86
N ALA A 366 5.26 30.30 -21.80
CA ALA A 366 6.52 30.25 -21.07
C ALA A 366 7.71 30.90 -21.82
N GLY A 367 7.54 31.28 -23.10
CA GLY A 367 8.64 31.74 -23.94
C GLY A 367 9.69 30.66 -24.24
N LEU A 368 9.28 29.38 -24.23
CA LEU A 368 10.14 28.22 -24.44
C LEU A 368 9.75 27.46 -25.72
N THR A 369 10.72 26.79 -26.32
CA THR A 369 10.44 25.74 -27.29
C THR A 369 9.89 24.48 -26.61
N PRO A 370 9.12 23.62 -27.31
CA PRO A 370 8.64 22.35 -26.75
C PRO A 370 9.78 21.44 -26.27
N ALA A 371 10.93 21.45 -26.96
CA ALA A 371 12.10 20.67 -26.58
C ALA A 371 12.72 21.15 -25.26
N GLU A 372 12.87 22.47 -25.08
CA GLU A 372 13.36 23.05 -23.82
C GLU A 372 12.42 22.77 -22.66
N LEU A 373 11.11 22.88 -22.89
CA LEU A 373 10.11 22.53 -21.89
C LEU A 373 10.20 21.05 -21.52
N ALA A 374 10.25 20.15 -22.50
CA ALA A 374 10.38 18.71 -22.26
C ALA A 374 11.63 18.37 -21.43
N GLN A 375 12.78 18.97 -21.75
CA GLN A 375 14.01 18.81 -20.95
C GLN A 375 13.88 19.38 -19.54
N LYS A 376 13.16 20.49 -19.35
CA LYS A 376 12.89 21.04 -18.01
C LYS A 376 11.98 20.10 -17.19
N ILE A 377 10.94 19.54 -17.80
CA ILE A 377 10.05 18.56 -17.16
C ILE A 377 10.85 17.35 -16.68
N VAL A 378 11.65 16.73 -17.56
CA VAL A 378 12.47 15.56 -17.20
C VAL A 378 13.46 15.89 -16.09
N ARG A 379 14.15 17.04 -16.17
CA ARG A 379 15.08 17.48 -15.10
C ARG A 379 14.38 17.70 -13.76
N GLN A 380 13.18 18.27 -13.77
CA GLN A 380 12.41 18.50 -12.53
C GLN A 380 11.92 17.18 -11.92
N VAL A 381 11.51 16.21 -12.74
CA VAL A 381 11.16 14.86 -12.28
C VAL A 381 12.38 14.19 -11.65
N ILE A 382 13.52 14.17 -12.35
CA ILE A 382 14.78 13.60 -11.84
C ILE A 382 15.18 14.26 -10.52
N GLY A 383 15.18 15.59 -10.44
CA GLY A 383 15.56 16.31 -9.21
C GLY A 383 14.65 16.00 -8.02
N LYS A 384 13.34 15.82 -8.25
CA LYS A 384 12.40 15.37 -7.20
C LYS A 384 12.70 13.94 -6.72
N LEU A 385 13.03 13.04 -7.65
CA LEU A 385 13.40 11.65 -7.32
C LEU A 385 14.73 11.59 -6.55
N GLU A 386 15.76 12.30 -7.03
CA GLU A 386 17.07 12.39 -6.36
C GLU A 386 16.94 12.94 -4.93
N ALA A 387 16.18 14.02 -4.75
CA ALA A 387 15.92 14.57 -3.42
C ALA A 387 15.24 13.56 -2.49
N SER A 388 14.27 12.81 -3.00
CA SER A 388 13.56 11.78 -2.24
C SER A 388 14.45 10.61 -1.85
N VAL A 389 15.29 10.13 -2.78
CA VAL A 389 16.27 9.07 -2.52
C VAL A 389 17.27 9.51 -1.47
N ASN A 390 17.81 10.72 -1.58
CA ASN A 390 18.76 11.27 -0.60
C ASN A 390 18.12 11.39 0.79
N ASP A 391 16.87 11.81 0.88
CA ASP A 391 16.15 11.89 2.15
C ASP A 391 15.81 10.49 2.72
N MET A 392 15.60 9.47 1.88
CA MET A 392 15.47 8.08 2.35
C MET A 392 16.76 7.57 2.97
N PHE A 393 17.91 7.81 2.33
CA PHE A 393 19.22 7.46 2.92
C PHE A 393 19.46 8.23 4.22
N THR A 394 19.17 9.54 4.25
CA THR A 394 19.31 10.37 5.46
C THR A 394 18.43 9.84 6.61
N THR A 395 17.19 9.48 6.31
CA THR A 395 16.27 8.89 7.30
C THR A 395 16.79 7.55 7.81
N TRP A 396 17.30 6.71 6.91
CA TRP A 396 17.88 5.42 7.29
C TRP A 396 19.14 5.58 8.14
N GLU A 397 20.02 6.54 7.82
CA GLU A 397 21.22 6.85 8.60
C GLU A 397 20.91 7.24 10.06
N GLN A 398 19.71 7.78 10.30
CA GLN A 398 19.26 8.16 11.64
C GLN A 398 18.70 6.96 12.43
N GLU A 399 18.44 5.82 11.80
CA GLU A 399 17.92 4.64 12.47
C GLU A 399 19.00 3.96 13.34
N PRO A 400 18.66 3.46 14.55
CA PRO A 400 19.62 2.76 15.40
C PRO A 400 20.27 1.55 14.71
N ALA A 401 19.54 0.86 13.84
CA ALA A 401 20.05 -0.27 13.07
C ALA A 401 21.19 0.13 12.12
N TYR A 402 21.11 1.33 11.54
CA TYR A 402 22.18 1.87 10.70
C TYR A 402 23.45 2.10 11.51
N LYS A 403 23.37 2.76 12.66
CA LYS A 403 24.55 3.05 13.50
C LYS A 403 25.33 1.79 13.85
N ILE A 404 24.61 0.71 14.19
CA ILE A 404 25.23 -0.60 14.45
C ILE A 404 25.91 -1.13 13.18
N TRP A 405 25.21 -1.09 12.04
CA TRP A 405 25.75 -1.53 10.76
C TRP A 405 26.98 -0.71 10.34
N GLU A 406 26.98 0.61 10.50
CA GLU A 406 28.08 1.51 10.15
C GLU A 406 29.32 1.22 11.01
N ILE A 407 29.15 0.98 12.31
CA ILE A 407 30.24 0.59 13.21
C ILE A 407 30.87 -0.75 12.76
N ILE A 408 30.04 -1.71 12.33
CA ILE A 408 30.51 -3.02 11.87
C ILE A 408 31.25 -2.89 10.54
N ASN A 409 30.75 -2.08 9.60
CA ASN A 409 31.23 -2.04 8.22
C ASN A 409 32.22 -0.91 7.92
N LYS A 410 32.41 0.03 8.86
CA LYS A 410 33.36 1.17 8.79
C LYS A 410 33.26 2.00 7.50
N ARG A 411 32.07 2.08 6.90
CA ARG A 411 31.82 2.85 5.68
C ARG A 411 30.40 3.39 5.68
N LYS A 412 30.18 4.48 4.93
CA LYS A 412 28.84 4.95 4.59
C LYS A 412 28.29 4.14 3.42
N VAL A 413 26.97 3.94 3.39
CA VAL A 413 26.32 3.32 2.23
C VAL A 413 26.03 4.37 1.19
N THR A 414 26.45 4.09 -0.03
CA THR A 414 26.01 4.81 -1.23
C THR A 414 25.32 3.81 -2.16
N PRO A 415 24.31 4.22 -2.93
CA PRO A 415 23.69 3.34 -3.91
C PRO A 415 24.70 3.01 -5.02
N ASP A 416 24.86 1.73 -5.33
CA ASP A 416 25.70 1.25 -6.44
C ASP A 416 24.95 1.34 -7.78
N ARG A 417 23.60 1.26 -7.75
CA ARG A 417 22.76 1.34 -8.95
C ARG A 417 21.32 1.78 -8.65
N VAL A 418 20.63 2.13 -9.72
CA VAL A 418 19.17 2.30 -9.76
C VAL A 418 18.57 1.16 -10.58
N VAL A 419 17.51 0.54 -10.07
CA VAL A 419 16.71 -0.48 -10.76
C VAL A 419 15.35 0.14 -11.05
N GLY A 420 15.12 0.53 -12.29
CA GLY A 420 13.83 1.01 -12.76
C GLY A 420 12.89 -0.17 -13.05
N ILE A 421 11.64 -0.07 -12.60
CA ILE A 421 10.57 -1.04 -12.84
C ILE A 421 9.57 -0.48 -13.85
#